data_AF-A0A961E469-F1
#
_entry.id   AF-A0A961E469-F1
#
_cell.length_a   1.000
_cell.length_b   1.000
_cell.length_c   1.000
_cell.angle_alpha   90.00
_cell.angle_beta   90.00
_cell.angle_gamma   90.00
#
_symmetry.space_group_name_H-M   'P 1'
#
loop_
_entity.id
_entity.type
_entity.pdbx_description
1 polymer ?
#
loop_
_entity_poly.entity_id
_entity_poly.type
_entity_poly.pdbx_seq_one_letter_code
_entity_poly.pdbx_strand_id
1 'polypeptide(L)' 'MALNIADLAEHTIDAVPDRVALICGEERITFAELEDKANRLAHYLIDHGVTKGDKVGLYCRNRIEIVIAMLGIVKAGAI' A
#
# COMPACT_ATOMS: atom_id res chain seq x y z
N MET A 1 -14.64 -11.18 -3.65
CA MET A 1 -15.11 -10.83 -2.29
C MET A 1 -13.93 -10.16 -1.61
N ALA A 2 -14.08 -8.92 -1.13
CA ALA A 2 -13.00 -8.24 -0.39
C ALA A 2 -13.02 -8.71 1.06
N LEU A 3 -11.92 -9.28 1.53
CA LEU A 3 -11.74 -9.84 2.87
C LEU A 3 -10.82 -8.96 3.73
N ASN A 4 -10.04 -8.07 3.12
CA ASN A 4 -9.18 -7.11 3.80
C ASN A 4 -9.09 -5.77 3.03
N ILE A 5 -8.35 -4.80 3.59
CA ILE A 5 -8.15 -3.47 2.99
C ILE A 5 -7.38 -3.52 1.66
N ALA A 6 -6.43 -4.45 1.51
CA ALA A 6 -5.70 -4.64 0.26
C ALA A 6 -6.65 -5.08 -0.86
N ASP A 7 -7.54 -6.05 -0.61
CA ASP A 7 -8.51 -6.50 -1.62
C ASP A 7 -9.45 -5.36 -2.06
N LEU A 8 -9.86 -4.49 -1.13
CA LEU A 8 -10.68 -3.33 -1.45
C LEU A 8 -9.91 -2.30 -2.30
N ALA A 9 -8.62 -2.09 -1.98
CA ALA A 9 -7.75 -1.24 -2.77
C ALA A 9 -7.56 -1.81 -4.18
N GLU A 10 -7.24 -3.10 -4.31
CA GLU A 10 -7.01 -3.79 -5.58
C GLU A 10 -8.22 -3.68 -6.51
N HIS A 11 -9.44 -3.91 -6.03
CA HIS A 11 -10.64 -3.70 -6.85
C HIS A 11 -10.77 -2.26 -7.37
N THR A 12 -10.38 -1.27 -6.56
CA THR A 12 -10.43 0.13 -6.97
C THR A 12 -9.34 0.43 -7.99
N ILE A 13 -8.14 -0.11 -7.78
CA ILE A 13 -6.99 0.03 -8.67
C ILE A 13 -7.31 -0.56 -10.04
N ASP A 14 -7.87 -1.76 -10.09
CA ASP A 14 -8.27 -2.42 -11.33
C ASP A 14 -9.34 -1.64 -12.09
N ALA A 15 -10.27 -1.00 -11.36
CA ALA A 15 -11.35 -0.24 -11.96
C ALA A 15 -10.89 1.13 -12.52
N VAL A 16 -9.93 1.79 -11.86
CA VAL A 16 -9.53 3.17 -12.18
C VAL A 16 -8.01 3.42 -12.03
N PRO A 17 -7.16 2.67 -12.75
CA PRO A 17 -5.70 2.67 -12.51
C PRO A 17 -5.05 4.04 -12.73
N ASP A 18 -5.53 4.79 -13.71
CA ASP A 18 -4.95 6.09 -14.11
C ASP A 18 -5.48 7.27 -13.27
N ARG A 19 -6.45 7.05 -12.39
CA ARG A 19 -6.97 8.12 -11.53
C ARG A 19 -5.97 8.44 -10.43
N VAL A 20 -5.85 9.73 -10.11
CA VAL A 20 -5.02 10.20 -8.98
C VAL A 20 -5.58 9.63 -7.68
N ALA A 21 -4.77 8.85 -6.97
CA ALA A 21 -5.10 8.24 -5.69
C ALA A 21 -4.73 9.14 -4.51
N LEU A 22 -3.54 9.76 -4.56
CA LEU A 22 -3.01 10.60 -3.48
C LEU A 22 -2.42 11.90 -4.03
N ILE A 23 -2.61 12.96 -3.25
CA ILE A 23 -2.02 14.28 -3.49
C ILE A 23 -1.38 14.75 -2.18
N CYS A 24 -0.10 15.10 -2.22
CA CYS A 24 0.61 15.70 -1.09
C CYS A 24 1.47 16.87 -1.56
N GLY A 25 0.94 18.08 -1.43
CA GLY A 25 1.55 19.26 -2.05
C GLY A 25 1.53 19.16 -3.57
N GLU A 26 2.69 19.22 -4.20
CA GLU A 26 2.83 19.10 -5.65
C GLU A 26 2.88 17.65 -6.14
N GLU A 27 3.20 16.71 -5.25
CA GLU A 27 3.25 15.29 -5.57
C GLU A 27 1.86 14.73 -5.77
N ARG A 28 1.69 13.97 -6.86
CA ARG A 28 0.47 13.27 -7.22
C ARG A 28 0.87 11.88 -7.69
N ILE A 29 0.20 10.86 -7.18
CA ILE A 29 0.38 9.50 -7.69
C ILE A 29 -0.96 8.87 -8.06
N THR A 30 -0.98 8.08 -9.12
CA THR A 30 -2.16 7.33 -9.57
C THR A 30 -2.40 6.09 -8.70
N PHE A 31 -3.56 5.45 -8.87
CA PHE A 31 -3.84 4.17 -8.24
C PHE A 31 -2.86 3.08 -8.69
N ALA A 32 -2.49 3.04 -9.97
CA ALA A 32 -1.48 2.11 -10.47
C ALA A 32 -0.10 2.35 -9.83
N GLU A 33 0.33 3.61 -9.69
CA GLU A 33 1.62 3.93 -9.07
C GLU A 33 1.64 3.64 -7.56
N LEU A 34 0.51 3.86 -6.88
CA LEU A 34 0.33 3.49 -5.47
C LEU A 34 0.46 1.97 -5.30
N GLU A 35 -0.22 1.20 -6.15
CA GLU A 35 -0.19 -0.27 -6.14
C GLU A 35 1.23 -0.80 -6.35
N ASP A 36 1.92 -0.31 -7.39
CA ASP A 36 3.30 -0.69 -7.68
C ASP A 36 4.24 -0.42 -6.51
N LYS A 37 4.11 0.74 -5.86
CA LYS A 37 4.93 1.11 -4.70
C LYS A 37 4.59 0.25 -3.48
N ALA A 38 3.30 0.00 -3.22
CA ALA A 38 2.84 -0.81 -2.09
C ALA A 38 3.24 -2.28 -2.25
N ASN A 39 3.10 -2.86 -3.44
CA ASN A 39 3.52 -4.23 -3.75
C ASN A 39 5.03 -4.41 -3.61
N ARG A 40 5.84 -3.45 -4.09
CA ARG A 40 7.29 -3.48 -3.87
C ARG A 40 7.66 -3.50 -2.39
N LEU A 41 6.98 -2.70 -1.56
CA LEU A 41 7.20 -2.73 -0.12
C LEU A 41 6.73 -4.05 0.52
N ALA A 42 5.58 -4.56 0.13
CA ALA A 42 5.06 -5.82 0.64
C ALA A 42 6.04 -6.98 0.38
N HIS A 43 6.55 -7.10 -0.85
CA HIS A 43 7.57 -8.09 -1.20
C HIS A 43 8.86 -7.89 -0.40
N TYR A 44 9.33 -6.65 -0.26
CA TYR A 44 10.49 -6.36 0.58
C TYR A 44 10.30 -6.83 2.03
N LEU A 45 9.13 -6.58 2.63
CA LEU A 45 8.84 -7.05 4.00
C LEU A 45 8.81 -8.58 4.09
N ILE A 46 8.16 -9.25 3.14
CA ILE A 46 8.10 -10.72 3.05
C ILE A 46 9.51 -11.31 2.92
N ASP A 47 10.36 -10.73 2.07
CA ASP A 47 11.75 -11.15 1.88
C ASP A 47 12.60 -10.97 3.15
N HIS A 48 12.20 -10.04 4.03
CA HIS A 48 12.82 -9.81 5.34
C HIS A 48 12.18 -10.63 6.47
N GLY A 49 11.33 -11.61 6.14
CA GLY A 49 10.77 -12.56 7.09
C GLY A 49 9.51 -12.09 7.79
N VAL A 50 8.87 -11.01 7.33
CA VAL A 50 7.53 -10.65 7.80
C VAL A 50 6.54 -11.70 7.34
N THR A 51 5.77 -12.22 8.28
CA THR A 51 4.73 -13.21 8.06
C THR A 51 3.36 -12.70 8.49
N LYS A 52 2.31 -13.44 8.13
CA LYS A 52 0.93 -13.06 8.44
C LYS A 52 0.73 -12.90 9.95
N GLY A 53 0.24 -11.72 10.36
CA GLY A 53 -0.04 -11.37 11.75
C GLY A 53 1.15 -10.77 12.52
N ASP A 54 2.33 -10.67 11.90
CA ASP A 54 3.42 -9.90 12.47
C ASP A 54 3.07 -8.41 12.56
N LYS A 55 3.71 -7.72 13.51
CA LYS A 55 3.48 -6.31 13.78
C LYS A 55 4.57 -5.46 13.15
N VAL A 56 4.21 -4.54 12.27
CA VAL A 56 5.16 -3.64 11.60
C VAL A 56 4.93 -2.20 12.08
N GLY A 57 5.90 -1.65 12.80
CA GLY A 57 5.83 -0.27 13.27
C GLY A 57 5.98 0.73 12.13
N LEU A 58 5.01 1.64 11.97
CA LEU A 58 5.05 2.73 11.00
C LEU A 58 5.34 4.06 11.69
N TYR A 59 6.53 4.63 11.47
CA TYR A 59 6.89 5.95 11.96
C TYR A 59 7.36 6.83 10.81
N CYS A 60 6.49 7.73 10.37
CA CYS A 60 6.77 8.61 9.23
C CYS A 60 5.99 9.92 9.35
N ARG A 61 6.30 10.88 8.47
CA ARG A 61 5.55 12.13 8.34
C ARG A 61 4.31 11.92 7.47
N ASN A 62 3.33 12.82 7.55
CA ASN A 62 2.15 12.82 6.68
C ASN A 62 2.52 13.21 5.23
N ARG A 63 3.03 12.23 4.47
CA ARG A 63 3.43 12.30 3.06
C ARG A 63 2.83 11.10 2.31
N ILE A 64 2.98 11.00 0.99
CA ILE A 64 2.40 9.89 0.21
C ILE A 64 2.88 8.51 0.70
N GLU A 65 4.09 8.45 1.26
CA GLU A 65 4.73 7.24 1.78
C GLU A 65 3.95 6.59 2.92
N ILE A 66 3.20 7.35 3.72
CA ILE A 66 2.42 6.76 4.82
C ILE A 66 1.37 5.79 4.29
N VAL A 67 0.69 6.16 3.21
CA VAL A 67 -0.36 5.33 2.61
C VAL A 67 0.24 4.16 1.86
N ILE A 68 1.34 4.38 1.13
CA ILE A 68 2.13 3.31 0.50
C ILE A 68 2.54 2.28 1.56
N ALA A 69 3.03 2.75 2.71
CA ALA A 69 3.48 1.90 3.80
C ALA A 69 2.34 1.10 4.43
N MET A 70 1.23 1.77 4.76
CA MET A 70 0.04 1.10 5.30
C MET A 70 -0.48 0.01 4.35
N LEU A 71 -0.60 0.32 3.05
CA LEU A 71 -1.09 -0.65 2.07
C LEU A 71 -0.09 -1.82 1.88
N GLY A 72 1.21 -1.53 1.83
CA GLY A 72 2.24 -2.56 1.73
C GLY A 72 2.30 -3.50 2.94
N ILE A 73 2.13 -2.98 4.16
CA ILE A 73 2.05 -3.79 5.39
C ILE A 73 0.85 -4.74 5.35
N VAL A 74 -0.34 -4.22 4.98
CA VAL A 74 -1.55 -5.03 4.88
C VAL A 74 -1.41 -6.10 3.79
N LYS A 75 -0.82 -5.77 2.64
CA LYS A 75 -0.54 -6.71 1.54
C LYS A 75 0.46 -7.80 1.93
N ALA A 76 1.41 -7.51 2.81
CA ALA A 76 2.28 -8.52 3.41
C ALA A 76 1.54 -9.43 4.43
N GLY A 77 0.26 -9.15 4.73
CA GLY A 77 -0.54 -9.87 5.71
C GLY A 77 -0.22 -9.49 7.16
N ALA A 78 0.54 -8.42 7.36
CA ALA A 78 0.94 -7.89 8.67
C ALA A 78 -0.01 -6.79 9.17
N ILE A 79 0.21 -6.32 10.40
CA ILE A 79 -0.57 -5.28 11.08
C ILE A 79 0.34 -4.14 11.55
#